data_AF-A0AA97IG28-F1
#
_entry.id   AF-A0AA97IG28-F1
#
_cell.length_a   1.000
_cell.length_b   1.000
_cell.length_c   1.000
_cell.angle_alpha   90.00
_cell.angle_beta   90.00
_cell.angle_gamma   90.00
#
_symmetry.space_group_name_H-M   'P 1'
#
loop_
_entity.id
_entity.type
_entity.pdbx_description
1 polymer ?
#
loop_
_entity_poly.entity_id
_entity_poly.type
_entity_poly.pdbx_seq_one_letter_code
_entity_poly.pdbx_strand_id
1 'polypeptide(L)'
;MASVKQGSLSREIPEGESKSGDPIEPKFNPCSSLMLRILDRNNLLRELKQVQCNKGAAGVDGMTVDELSHFLKQHRPINRQQLMEGVYRPKPVLRVEIPKPDGRKRKLGTPTVLDRLIQQGIAQIMQE
;
A
#
# COMPACT_ATOMS: atom_id res chain seq x y z
N MET A 1 -69.35 4.30 -15.83
CA MET A 1 -69.63 5.69 -16.19
C MET A 1 -69.65 6.54 -14.93
N ALA A 2 -69.17 7.78 -15.02
CA ALA A 2 -69.09 8.83 -13.99
C ALA A 2 -68.05 8.60 -12.86
N SER A 3 -67.34 9.60 -12.34
CA SER A 3 -66.93 10.93 -12.80
C SER A 3 -65.93 11.46 -11.76
N VAL A 4 -64.84 12.07 -12.22
CA VAL A 4 -64.02 13.14 -11.61
C VAL A 4 -64.26 13.53 -10.14
N LYS A 5 -63.18 13.54 -9.33
CA LYS A 5 -62.74 14.77 -8.62
C LYS A 5 -61.27 14.71 -8.22
N GLN A 6 -60.51 15.61 -8.84
CA GLN A 6 -59.13 15.93 -8.57
C GLN A 6 -59.02 16.62 -7.19
N GLY A 7 -58.10 16.15 -6.35
CA GLY A 7 -57.61 16.86 -5.17
C GLY A 7 -56.26 17.49 -5.51
N SER A 8 -56.22 18.81 -5.58
CA SER A 8 -55.03 19.64 -5.79
C SER A 8 -54.07 19.53 -4.61
N LEU A 9 -52.82 19.17 -4.88
CA LEU A 9 -51.70 19.40 -3.96
C LEU A 9 -50.59 20.10 -4.74
N SER A 10 -50.45 21.39 -4.48
CA SER A 10 -49.48 22.30 -5.07
C SER A 10 -48.06 21.80 -4.81
N ARG A 11 -47.28 21.73 -5.88
CA ARG A 11 -45.87 21.39 -5.89
C ARG A 11 -45.08 22.66 -5.57
N GLU A 12 -44.60 22.80 -4.33
CA GLU A 12 -43.61 23.81 -4.02
C GLU A 12 -42.23 23.30 -4.41
N ILE A 13 -41.61 23.99 -5.37
CA ILE A 13 -40.22 23.80 -5.77
C ILE A 13 -39.40 24.68 -4.83
N PRO A 14 -38.49 24.15 -3.99
CA PRO A 14 -37.50 25.01 -3.35
C PRO A 14 -36.45 25.36 -4.40
N GLU A 15 -36.36 26.66 -4.67
CA GLU A 15 -35.41 27.25 -5.59
C GLU A 15 -33.96 26.90 -5.22
N GLY A 16 -33.17 26.65 -6.26
CA GLY A 16 -31.76 26.30 -6.13
C GLY A 16 -30.95 27.42 -5.53
N GLU A 17 -30.25 27.13 -4.43
CA GLU A 17 -29.08 27.89 -4.04
C GLU A 17 -27.90 27.43 -4.89
N SER A 18 -27.61 28.22 -5.92
CA SER A 18 -26.31 28.28 -6.58
C SER A 18 -25.26 28.80 -5.60
N LYS A 19 -24.57 27.90 -4.89
CA LYS A 19 -23.30 28.24 -4.25
C LYS A 19 -22.18 27.88 -5.21
N SER A 20 -21.61 28.93 -5.81
CA SER A 20 -20.31 28.90 -6.48
C SER A 20 -19.32 28.20 -5.56
N GLY A 21 -19.00 26.94 -5.85
CA GLY A 21 -17.92 26.26 -5.18
C GLY A 21 -16.62 26.91 -5.61
N ASP A 22 -15.94 27.57 -4.69
CA ASP A 22 -14.53 27.92 -4.85
C ASP A 22 -13.75 26.67 -5.28
N PRO A 23 -12.70 26.79 -6.13
CA PRO A 23 -11.87 25.66 -6.48
C PRO A 23 -11.39 24.99 -5.20
N ILE A 24 -11.77 23.73 -5.01
CA ILE A 24 -11.29 22.92 -3.89
C ILE A 24 -9.79 22.76 -4.13
N GLU A 25 -9.00 23.66 -3.52
CA GLU A 25 -7.58 23.49 -3.29
C GLU A 25 -7.38 22.05 -2.81
N PRO A 26 -6.55 21.23 -3.48
CA PRO A 26 -6.41 19.83 -3.12
C PRO A 26 -5.90 19.76 -1.69
N LYS A 27 -6.80 19.39 -0.77
CA LYS A 27 -6.52 19.23 0.66
C LYS A 27 -5.25 18.42 0.78
N PHE A 28 -4.21 19.02 1.37
CA PHE A 28 -2.94 18.36 1.61
C PHE A 28 -3.22 17.05 2.36
N ASN A 29 -3.03 15.92 1.68
CA ASN A 29 -3.18 14.60 2.28
C ASN A 29 -1.84 14.26 2.95
N PRO A 30 -1.69 14.39 4.28
CA PRO A 30 -0.41 14.09 4.93
C PRO A 30 0.05 12.64 4.72
N CYS A 31 -0.87 11.73 4.38
CA CYS A 31 -0.53 10.35 4.01
C CYS A 31 0.23 10.26 2.67
N SER A 32 0.01 11.19 1.74
CA SER A 32 0.75 11.23 0.47
C SER A 32 2.20 11.68 0.67
N SER A 33 2.49 12.61 1.59
CA SER A 33 3.86 13.08 1.82
C SER A 33 4.77 12.00 2.41
N LEU A 34 4.28 11.21 3.38
CA LEU A 34 5.01 10.07 3.93
C LEU A 34 5.20 8.96 2.89
N MET A 35 4.14 8.63 2.15
CA MET A 35 4.24 7.58 1.12
C MET A 35 5.21 7.96 0.01
N LEU A 36 5.24 9.24 -0.40
CA LEU A 36 6.21 9.75 -1.35
C LEU A 36 7.65 9.64 -0.86
N ARG A 37 7.90 9.88 0.44
CA ARG A 37 9.22 9.70 1.06
C ARG A 37 9.64 8.22 1.08
N ILE A 38 8.73 7.33 1.46
CA ILE A 38 9.00 5.88 1.50
C ILE A 38 9.37 5.37 0.10
N LEU A 39 8.65 5.83 -0.93
CA LEU A 39 8.87 5.41 -2.32
C LEU A 39 9.93 6.24 -3.06
N ASP A 40 10.63 7.14 -2.35
CA ASP A 40 11.70 7.95 -2.93
C ASP A 40 12.83 7.05 -3.44
N ARG A 41 13.45 7.46 -4.54
CA ARG A 41 14.51 6.67 -5.18
C ARG A 41 15.70 6.45 -4.24
N ASN A 42 16.07 7.45 -3.44
CA ASN A 42 17.21 7.33 -2.54
C ASN A 42 16.88 6.38 -1.40
N ASN A 43 15.67 6.44 -0.87
CA ASN A 43 15.21 5.54 0.19
C ASN A 43 15.21 4.08 -0.28
N LEU A 44 14.58 3.81 -1.43
CA LEU A 44 14.56 2.48 -2.05
C LEU A 44 15.95 1.90 -2.29
N LEU A 45 16.92 2.73 -2.70
CA LEU A 45 18.31 2.28 -2.88
C LEU A 45 18.99 1.93 -1.56
N ARG A 46 18.73 2.67 -0.49
CA ARG A 46 19.24 2.36 0.86
C ARG A 46 18.64 1.06 1.38
N GLU A 47 17.32 0.89 1.24
CA GLU A 47 16.62 -0.33 1.65
C GLU A 47 17.06 -1.55 0.86
N LEU A 48 17.24 -1.42 -0.46
CA LEU A 48 17.69 -2.52 -1.30
C LEU A 48 19.05 -3.05 -0.83
N LYS A 49 19.98 -2.13 -0.53
CA LYS A 49 21.27 -2.49 0.05
C LYS A 49 21.11 -3.16 1.42
N GLN A 50 20.24 -2.65 2.29
CA GLN A 50 20.04 -3.24 3.61
C GLN A 50 19.45 -4.66 3.52
N VAL A 51 18.47 -4.88 2.66
CA VAL A 51 17.88 -6.21 2.43
C VAL A 51 18.91 -7.17 1.83
N GLN A 52 19.76 -6.70 0.92
CA GLN A 52 20.90 -7.46 0.40
C GLN A 52 21.91 -7.85 1.49
N CYS A 53 22.28 -6.91 2.35
CA CYS A 53 23.20 -7.16 3.47
C CYS A 53 22.62 -8.13 4.50
N ASN A 54 21.32 -8.01 4.82
CA ASN A 54 20.62 -8.89 5.76
C ASN A 54 20.52 -10.34 5.24
N LYS A 55 20.67 -10.55 3.93
CA LYS A 55 20.49 -11.84 3.25
C LYS A 55 19.12 -12.42 3.65
N GLY A 56 19.04 -13.75 3.74
CA GLY A 56 17.86 -14.46 4.22
C GLY A 56 17.16 -15.25 3.13
N ALA A 57 16.36 -16.21 3.57
CA ALA A 57 15.65 -17.12 2.68
C ALA A 57 14.62 -16.38 1.81
N ALA A 58 14.30 -17.01 0.68
CA ALA A 58 13.18 -16.63 -0.16
C ALA A 58 11.86 -16.74 0.61
N GLY A 59 10.87 -15.95 0.20
CA GLY A 59 9.50 -16.05 0.71
C GLY A 59 8.73 -17.18 0.03
N VAL A 60 7.41 -17.11 0.13
CA VAL A 60 6.49 -18.08 -0.51
C VAL A 60 6.60 -18.12 -2.04
N ASP A 61 7.11 -17.05 -2.65
CA ASP A 61 7.27 -16.91 -4.09
C ASP A 61 8.62 -17.39 -4.63
N GLY A 62 9.51 -17.88 -3.75
CA GLY A 62 10.81 -18.43 -4.16
C GLY A 62 11.84 -17.41 -4.64
N MET A 63 11.46 -16.13 -4.79
CA MET A 63 12.38 -15.08 -5.23
C MET A 63 13.48 -14.86 -4.19
N THR A 64 14.72 -14.89 -4.66
CA THR A 64 15.91 -14.63 -3.86
C THR A 64 16.25 -13.14 -3.80
N VAL A 65 17.18 -12.79 -2.92
CA VAL A 65 17.60 -11.39 -2.74
C VAL A 65 18.37 -10.86 -3.95
N ASP A 66 19.08 -11.74 -4.65
CA ASP A 66 19.85 -11.39 -5.85
C ASP A 66 18.95 -11.09 -7.05
N GLU A 67 17.81 -11.78 -7.14
CA GLU A 67 16.81 -11.58 -8.20
C GLU A 67 15.98 -10.29 -8.03
N LEU A 68 15.92 -9.75 -6.81
CA LEU A 68 15.10 -8.56 -6.49
C LEU A 68 15.44 -7.36 -7.38
N SER A 69 16.72 -7.12 -7.64
CA SER A 69 17.14 -5.97 -8.45
C SER A 69 16.63 -6.07 -9.89
N HIS A 70 16.60 -7.28 -10.45
CA HIS A 70 16.05 -7.53 -11.78
C HIS A 70 14.52 -7.37 -11.77
N PHE A 71 13.85 -7.96 -10.79
CA PHE A 71 12.40 -7.85 -10.60
C PHE A 71 11.95 -6.38 -10.52
N LEU A 72 12.66 -5.55 -9.75
CA LEU A 72 12.33 -4.13 -9.61
C LEU A 72 12.48 -3.34 -10.92
N LYS A 73 13.40 -3.71 -11.82
CA LYS A 73 13.53 -3.03 -13.12
C LYS A 73 12.24 -3.16 -13.95
N GLN A 74 11.54 -4.28 -13.81
CA GLN A 74 10.33 -4.58 -14.57
C GLN A 74 9.06 -4.13 -13.83
N HIS A 75 8.98 -4.37 -12.52
CA HIS A 75 7.73 -4.23 -11.76
C HIS A 75 7.68 -2.99 -10.86
N ARG A 76 8.72 -2.16 -10.79
CA ARG A 76 8.70 -0.96 -9.93
C ARG A 76 7.54 0.00 -10.23
N PRO A 77 7.23 0.37 -11.49
CA PRO A 77 6.16 1.34 -11.75
C PRO A 77 4.81 0.86 -11.22
N ILE A 78 4.47 -0.41 -11.46
CA ILE A 78 3.20 -1.00 -11.03
C ILE A 78 3.14 -1.15 -9.51
N ASN A 79 4.20 -1.63 -8.87
CA ASN A 79 4.25 -1.75 -7.40
C ASN A 79 4.11 -0.38 -6.73
N ARG A 80 4.80 0.64 -7.26
CA ARG A 80 4.70 2.03 -6.77
C ARG A 80 3.28 2.56 -6.89
N GLN A 81 2.63 2.34 -8.03
CA GLN A 81 1.26 2.77 -8.24
C GLN A 81 0.30 2.09 -7.25
N GLN A 82 0.36 0.77 -7.12
CA GLN A 82 -0.48 0.01 -6.19
C GLN A 82 -0.29 0.46 -4.73
N LEU A 83 0.95 0.79 -4.36
CA LEU A 83 1.30 1.32 -3.05
C LEU A 83 0.69 2.73 -2.83
N MET A 84 0.81 3.62 -3.82
CA MET A 84 0.21 4.96 -3.75
C MET A 84 -1.32 4.94 -3.72
N GLU A 85 -1.95 3.99 -4.41
CA GLU A 85 -3.40 3.81 -4.46
C GLU A 85 -3.96 3.01 -3.26
N GLY A 86 -3.09 2.45 -2.40
CA GLY A 86 -3.50 1.64 -1.25
C GLY A 86 -4.07 0.26 -1.59
N VAL A 87 -3.91 -0.18 -2.84
CA VAL A 87 -4.41 -1.48 -3.34
C VAL A 87 -3.36 -2.58 -3.27
N TYR A 88 -2.11 -2.26 -2.93
CA TYR A 88 -1.06 -3.26 -2.71
C TYR A 88 -1.50 -4.26 -1.62
N ARG A 89 -1.29 -5.55 -1.89
CA ARG A 89 -1.57 -6.65 -0.95
C ARG A 89 -0.29 -7.46 -0.76
N PRO A 90 0.34 -7.40 0.43
CA PRO A 90 1.51 -8.23 0.72
C PRO A 90 1.21 -9.71 0.55
N LYS A 91 2.21 -10.48 0.14
CA LYS A 91 2.05 -11.94 0.02
C LYS A 91 2.06 -12.59 1.40
N PRO A 92 1.46 -13.78 1.56
CA PRO A 92 1.53 -14.52 2.82
C PRO A 92 2.98 -14.86 3.18
N VAL A 93 3.27 -14.89 4.49
CA VAL A 93 4.60 -15.23 5.00
C VAL A 93 4.84 -16.73 4.94
N LEU A 94 6.03 -17.14 4.50
CA LEU A 94 6.46 -18.53 4.51
C LEU A 94 6.76 -18.98 5.93
N ARG A 95 6.14 -20.08 6.40
CA ARG A 95 6.41 -20.64 7.72
C ARG A 95 7.62 -21.55 7.67
N VAL A 96 8.63 -21.25 8.49
CA VAL A 96 9.84 -22.06 8.63
C VAL A 96 10.03 -22.41 10.10
N GLU A 97 10.35 -23.67 10.38
CA GLU A 97 10.73 -24.10 11.72
C GLU A 97 12.24 -24.18 11.84
N ILE A 98 12.82 -23.51 12.84
CA ILE A 98 14.24 -23.60 13.15
C ILE A 98 14.42 -24.19 14.56
N PRO A 99 15.37 -25.11 14.75
CA PRO A 99 15.67 -25.66 16.06
C PRO A 99 16.24 -24.57 16.98
N LYS A 100 15.85 -24.62 18.26
CA LYS A 100 16.49 -23.88 19.35
C LYS A 100 17.52 -24.79 20.04
N PRO A 101 18.48 -24.21 20.80
CA PRO A 101 19.44 -24.99 21.59
C PRO A 101 18.80 -25.92 22.64
N ASP A 102 17.60 -25.58 23.11
CA ASP A 102 16.83 -26.35 24.09
C ASP A 102 15.99 -27.50 23.49
N GLY A 103 16.20 -27.82 22.21
CA GLY A 103 15.50 -28.88 21.48
C GLY A 103 14.09 -28.51 21.01
N ARG A 104 13.54 -27.36 21.42
CA ARG A 104 12.25 -26.87 20.92
C ARG A 104 12.41 -26.25 19.53
N LYS A 105 11.30 -26.13 18.79
CA LYS A 105 11.29 -25.46 17.48
C LYS A 105 10.75 -24.03 17.59
N ARG A 106 11.42 -23.07 16.96
CA ARG A 106 10.91 -21.70 16.75
C ARG A 106 10.25 -21.63 15.38
N LYS A 107 8.97 -21.25 15.35
CA LYS A 107 8.26 -20.92 14.12
C LYS A 107 8.61 -19.49 13.70
N LEU A 108 9.21 -19.33 12.53
CA LEU A 108 9.41 -18.04 11.89
C LEU A 108 8.42 -17.85 10.73
N GLY A 109 8.12 -16.60 10.44
CA GLY A 109 7.47 -16.19 9.21
C GLY A 109 8.47 -15.41 8.35
N THR A 110 8.78 -15.91 7.16
CA THR A 110 9.68 -15.26 6.20
C THR A 110 8.81 -14.58 5.13
N PRO A 111 8.73 -13.23 5.10
CA PRO A 111 8.04 -12.51 4.01
C PRO A 111 8.80 -12.65 2.70
N THR A 112 8.15 -12.28 1.59
CA THR A 112 8.83 -12.16 0.28
C THR A 112 9.89 -11.07 0.33
N VAL A 113 10.88 -11.15 -0.56
CA VAL A 113 11.96 -10.15 -0.59
C VAL A 113 11.41 -8.76 -0.92
N LEU A 114 10.41 -8.67 -1.80
CA LEU A 114 9.73 -7.41 -2.11
C LEU A 114 9.03 -6.83 -0.88
N ASP A 115 8.31 -7.67 -0.13
CA ASP A 115 7.62 -7.21 1.08
C ASP A 115 8.63 -6.78 2.17
N ARG A 116 9.77 -7.46 2.29
CA ARG A 116 10.86 -7.05 3.19
C ARG A 116 11.45 -5.70 2.80
N LEU A 117 11.62 -5.43 1.49
CA LEU A 117 12.05 -4.13 1.00
C LEU A 117 11.08 -3.03 1.43
N ILE A 118 9.79 -3.20 1.14
CA ILE A 118 8.76 -2.22 1.50
C ILE A 118 8.70 -1.98 3.01
N GLN A 119 8.75 -3.06 3.81
CA GLN A 119 8.80 -2.96 5.27
C GLN A 119 10.04 -2.21 5.76
N GLN A 120 11.21 -2.46 5.16
CA GLN A 120 12.44 -1.76 5.50
C GLN A 120 12.31 -0.26 5.19
N GLY A 121 11.66 0.11 4.08
CA GLY A 121 11.45 1.52 3.73
C GLY A 121 10.53 2.27 4.66
N ILE A 122 9.43 1.61 5.06
CA ILE A 122 8.55 2.14 6.09
C ILE A 122 9.33 2.33 7.39
N ALA A 123 10.06 1.31 7.84
CA ALA A 123 10.83 1.36 9.08
C ALA A 123 11.88 2.47 9.06
N GLN A 124 12.58 2.68 7.93
CA GLN A 124 13.58 3.72 7.77
C GLN A 124 12.98 5.12 7.95
N ILE A 125 11.87 5.42 7.26
CA ILE A 125 11.23 6.75 7.31
C ILE A 125 10.59 7.02 8.67
N MET A 126 10.13 5.99 9.37
CA MET A 126 9.55 6.12 10.72
C MET A 126 10.60 6.32 11.82
N GLN A 127 11.88 6.03 11.54
CA GLN A 127 12.99 6.16 12.48
C GLN A 127 13.86 7.40 12.21
N GLU A 128 13.61 8.11 11.11
CA GLU A 128 14.17 9.45 10.82
C GLU A 128 13.53 10.51 11.72
#